data_AF-A0A813EJG4-F1
#
_entry.id   AF-A0A813EJG4-F1
#
_cell.length_a   1.000
_cell.length_b   1.000
_cell.length_c   1.000
_cell.angle_alpha   90.00
_cell.angle_beta   90.00
_cell.angle_gamma   90.00
#
_symmetry.space_group_name_H-M   'P 1'
#
loop_
_entity.id
_entity.type
_entity.pdbx_description
1 polymer ?
#
loop_
_entity_poly.entity_id
_entity_poly.type
_entity_poly.pdbx_seq_one_letter_code
_entity_poly.pdbx_strand_id
1 'polypeptide(L)'
;MDNLKRDLPVPPRIDKQEETEDYLLDTDRSVLDTDRSVAPLLPYRAGDRQPPGARDPPEEELEQQEIDIPEDIYGAAILSIVRDIHVVQSGEWRDEEVQLCLVQATFSLLLLVVNLGMQFSLLFFIYTYVVAPSVHVVQDQYTQFHAQVFDADGIFLPELWSEYDGRESLCILGMSNHLFYSMVIFLWVLLIVREFRTTERLFRDFLLMPTCSNNLGMCEQKGSTCRVVALTSTTRAVLVVVIIVPKVVICITLMMLGCQWLTATTSFTDLVMNSIAMEFVTNIDEALYISILPVSHRKRVADINFVVWKKRTSSLSNEFRAFQRSAAYLIVSVGFVICYSGFLQNVLPPDLTDLAEQCEVYHRSHRTAQCEASWWRGSFGMSKCFPYGTSLGD
;
A
#
# COMPACT_ATOMS: atom_id res chain seq x y z
N MET A 1 31.92 8.90 -54.33
CA MET A 1 30.90 9.65 -53.55
C MET A 1 30.99 9.17 -52.12
N ASP A 2 32.15 9.44 -51.54
CA ASP A 2 32.52 9.17 -50.16
C ASP A 2 32.65 10.54 -49.49
N ASN A 3 32.37 10.59 -48.19
CA ASN A 3 32.41 11.76 -47.29
C ASN A 3 31.08 12.49 -47.11
N LEU A 4 30.18 11.89 -46.33
CA LEU A 4 29.28 12.66 -45.45
C LEU A 4 28.93 11.87 -44.17
N LYS A 5 29.94 11.43 -43.42
CA LYS A 5 29.78 11.08 -42.00
C LYS A 5 30.00 12.38 -41.20
N ARG A 6 28.90 13.06 -40.85
CA ARG A 6 28.93 14.18 -39.90
C ARG A 6 29.01 13.62 -38.50
N ASP A 7 29.96 14.13 -37.75
CA ASP A 7 30.06 14.02 -36.30
C ASP A 7 28.80 14.63 -35.66
N LEU A 8 27.93 13.77 -35.14
CA LEU A 8 26.90 14.17 -34.18
C LEU A 8 27.51 14.03 -32.77
N PRO A 9 27.42 15.06 -31.92
CA PRO A 9 27.89 14.98 -30.54
C PRO A 9 27.11 13.91 -29.80
N VAL A 10 27.83 12.96 -29.24
CA VAL A 10 27.28 11.96 -28.31
C VAL A 10 26.73 12.71 -27.10
N PRO A 11 25.44 12.57 -26.75
CA PRO A 11 24.91 13.21 -25.55
C PRO A 11 25.64 12.67 -24.31
N PRO A 12 25.89 13.50 -23.29
CA PRO A 12 26.52 13.06 -22.06
C PRO A 12 25.69 11.93 -21.45
N ARG A 13 26.36 10.81 -21.15
CA ARG A 13 25.80 9.68 -20.44
C ARG A 13 25.44 10.19 -19.04
N ILE A 14 24.15 10.41 -18.79
CA ILE A 14 23.65 10.70 -17.45
C ILE A 14 23.58 9.35 -16.75
N ASP A 15 24.60 9.02 -15.96
CA ASP A 15 24.59 7.87 -15.05
C ASP A 15 23.56 8.18 -13.95
N LYS A 16 22.32 7.72 -14.19
CA LYS A 16 21.15 7.94 -13.33
C LYS A 16 20.79 6.70 -12.50
N GLN A 17 21.77 5.81 -12.27
CA GLN A 17 21.50 4.47 -11.75
C GLN A 17 22.14 4.18 -10.38
N GLU A 18 22.84 5.12 -9.75
CA GLU A 18 23.40 4.93 -8.39
C GLU A 18 22.57 5.55 -7.26
N GLU A 19 21.53 6.35 -7.53
CA GLU A 19 20.80 7.06 -6.47
C GLU A 19 19.56 6.31 -5.94
N THR A 20 19.28 5.08 -6.42
CA THR A 20 18.09 4.30 -6.01
C THR A 20 18.43 3.03 -5.20
N GLU A 21 19.69 2.58 -5.15
CA GLU A 21 20.08 1.43 -4.32
C GLU A 21 20.42 1.80 -2.87
N ASP A 22 20.73 3.06 -2.56
CA ASP A 22 21.00 3.49 -1.17
C ASP A 22 19.73 3.64 -0.31
N TYR A 23 18.54 3.69 -0.91
CA TYR A 23 17.28 3.84 -0.16
C TYR A 23 16.72 2.53 0.45
N LEU A 24 17.22 1.36 0.04
CA LEU A 24 16.70 0.06 0.53
C LEU A 24 17.58 -0.64 1.57
N LEU A 25 18.74 -0.06 1.92
CA LEU A 25 19.68 -0.66 2.89
C LEU A 25 19.92 0.17 4.16
N ASP A 26 19.29 1.35 4.32
CA ASP A 26 19.61 2.26 5.45
C ASP A 26 18.59 2.24 6.61
N THR A 27 17.63 1.30 6.62
CA THR A 27 16.65 1.19 7.73
C THR A 27 17.19 0.42 8.95
N ASP A 28 18.47 0.03 9.01
CA ASP A 28 19.01 -0.84 10.07
C ASP A 28 20.28 -0.31 10.76
N ARG A 29 20.61 1.00 10.63
CA ARG A 29 21.92 1.52 11.10
C ARG A 29 21.94 2.82 11.93
N SER A 30 20.85 3.20 12.58
CA SER A 30 20.81 4.37 13.47
C SER A 30 20.58 4.01 14.95
N VAL A 31 21.42 3.13 15.52
CA VAL A 31 21.53 2.99 16.99
C VAL A 31 22.99 2.75 17.33
N LEU A 32 23.79 3.81 17.44
CA LEU A 32 24.99 3.86 18.27
C LEU A 32 25.38 5.32 18.50
N ASP A 33 25.53 5.65 19.78
CA ASP A 33 25.99 6.90 20.38
C ASP A 33 25.05 8.12 20.33
N THR A 34 24.29 8.28 21.42
CA THR A 34 24.16 9.61 22.03
C THR A 34 24.26 9.52 23.54
N ASP A 35 25.42 9.96 24.02
CA ASP A 35 25.79 10.15 25.41
C ASP A 35 24.97 11.32 26.03
N ARG A 36 24.73 11.23 27.35
CA ARG A 36 24.17 12.21 28.31
C ARG A 36 22.64 12.44 28.43
N SER A 37 22.14 11.94 29.57
CA SER A 37 21.63 12.74 30.72
C SER A 37 20.72 13.92 30.40
N VAL A 38 19.40 13.74 30.54
CA VAL A 38 18.51 14.44 31.51
C VAL A 38 17.19 13.65 31.57
N ALA A 39 16.82 13.12 32.74
CA ALA A 39 15.47 12.61 32.98
C ALA A 39 14.52 13.79 33.25
N PRO A 40 13.37 13.92 32.55
CA PRO A 40 12.30 14.78 33.01
C PRO A 40 11.65 14.11 34.22
N LEU A 41 11.96 14.65 35.39
CA LEU A 41 11.24 14.33 36.62
C LEU A 41 9.75 14.53 36.36
N LEU A 42 8.97 13.45 36.42
CA LEU A 42 7.57 13.55 36.79
C LEU A 42 7.48 14.46 38.03
N PRO A 43 6.41 15.25 38.21
CA PRO A 43 6.21 16.01 39.43
C PRO A 43 6.02 15.01 40.59
N TYR A 44 7.14 14.58 41.17
CA TYR A 44 7.21 13.87 42.42
C TYR A 44 6.59 14.81 43.44
N ARG A 45 5.44 14.42 43.97
CA ARG A 45 4.68 15.17 44.96
C ARG A 45 5.56 15.26 46.20
N ALA A 46 6.34 16.34 46.29
CA ALA A 46 7.28 16.60 47.37
C ALA A 46 6.50 16.72 48.69
N GLY A 47 6.38 15.62 49.43
CA GLY A 47 5.62 15.60 50.68
C GLY A 47 5.59 14.24 51.37
N ASP A 48 5.65 13.13 50.63
CA ASP A 48 5.60 11.81 51.26
C ASP A 48 6.99 11.37 51.71
N ARG A 49 7.21 11.39 53.04
CA ARG A 49 8.41 10.84 53.68
C ARG A 49 8.43 9.32 53.44
N GLN A 50 9.32 8.90 52.56
CA GLN A 50 9.59 7.50 52.27
C GLN A 50 10.11 6.81 53.56
N PRO A 51 9.57 5.64 53.94
CA PRO A 51 9.96 4.96 55.16
C PRO A 51 11.45 4.56 55.11
N PRO A 52 12.23 4.80 56.18
CA PRO A 52 13.64 4.46 56.22
C PRO A 52 13.80 2.93 56.14
N GLY A 53 14.32 2.42 55.03
CA GLY A 53 14.61 1.00 54.82
C GLY A 53 13.88 0.32 53.66
N ALA A 54 13.04 1.02 52.89
CA ALA A 54 12.59 0.50 51.60
C ALA A 54 13.78 0.49 50.63
N ARG A 55 14.21 -0.70 50.15
CA ARG A 55 15.12 -0.78 49.00
C ARG A 55 14.44 -0.06 47.85
N ASP A 56 15.11 0.93 47.27
CA ASP A 56 14.60 1.59 46.08
C ASP A 56 14.27 0.49 45.05
N PRO A 57 13.03 0.45 44.52
CA PRO A 57 12.74 -0.44 43.42
C PRO A 57 13.77 -0.16 42.31
N PRO A 58 14.30 -1.20 41.65
CA PRO A 58 15.30 -1.02 40.59
C PRO A 58 14.78 0.06 39.65
N GLU A 59 15.54 1.14 39.52
CA GLU A 59 15.21 2.29 38.69
C GLU A 59 14.99 1.76 37.27
N GLU A 60 13.74 1.67 36.85
CA GLU A 60 13.41 1.11 35.55
C GLU A 60 13.89 2.11 34.50
N GLU A 61 15.02 1.81 33.86
CA GLU A 61 15.58 2.62 32.77
C GLU A 61 14.51 2.78 31.67
N LEU A 62 13.92 3.99 31.60
CA LEU A 62 13.05 4.40 30.52
C LEU A 62 13.92 4.84 29.35
N GLU A 63 13.75 4.19 28.21
CA GLU A 63 14.45 4.51 26.98
C GLU A 63 13.57 5.45 26.14
N GLN A 64 14.15 6.54 25.64
CA GLN A 64 13.49 7.40 24.67
C GLN A 64 13.51 6.70 23.32
N GLN A 65 12.33 6.39 22.78
CA GLN A 65 12.18 5.90 21.43
C GLN A 65 11.70 7.04 20.53
N GLU A 66 12.47 7.33 19.48
CA GLU A 66 12.07 8.24 18.41
C GLU A 66 11.22 7.46 17.40
N ILE A 67 10.08 8.03 17.01
CA ILE A 67 9.18 7.47 16.01
C ILE A 67 9.14 8.44 14.83
N ASP A 68 9.53 7.92 13.67
CA ASP A 68 9.58 8.68 12.42
C ASP A 68 8.17 8.90 11.87
N ILE A 69 7.92 10.12 11.41
CA ILE A 69 6.69 10.48 10.71
C ILE A 69 6.84 10.06 9.23
N PRO A 70 5.82 9.45 8.60
CA PRO A 70 5.89 9.11 7.18
C PRO A 70 6.17 10.36 6.34
N GLU A 71 7.09 10.27 5.39
CA GLU A 71 7.41 11.33 4.43
C GLU A 71 6.38 11.40 3.28
N ASP A 72 5.11 11.61 3.65
CA ASP A 72 3.98 11.75 2.74
C ASP A 72 3.17 13.04 3.05
N ILE A 73 2.11 13.31 2.29
CA ILE A 73 1.23 14.47 2.56
C ILE A 73 0.59 14.37 3.95
N TYR A 74 0.30 13.16 4.43
CA TYR A 74 -0.28 12.97 5.75
C TYR A 74 0.72 13.38 6.83
N GLY A 75 2.00 13.03 6.70
CA GLY A 75 3.10 13.48 7.55
C GLY A 75 3.25 15.00 7.57
N ALA A 76 3.21 15.64 6.40
CA ALA A 76 3.22 17.10 6.30
C ALA A 76 2.02 17.74 7.02
N ALA A 77 0.82 17.17 6.88
CA ALA A 77 -0.37 17.65 7.56
C ALA A 77 -0.30 17.43 9.09
N ILE A 78 0.26 16.31 9.54
CA ILE A 78 0.51 16.03 10.96
C ILE A 78 1.43 17.11 11.54
N LEU A 79 2.55 17.39 10.87
CA LEU A 79 3.48 18.45 11.25
C LEU A 79 2.73 19.79 11.38
N SER A 80 1.97 20.18 10.37
CA SER A 80 1.24 21.44 10.39
C SER A 80 0.20 21.53 11.51
N ILE A 81 -0.53 20.45 11.79
CA ILE A 81 -1.53 20.41 12.85
C ILE A 81 -0.88 20.46 14.24
N VAL A 82 0.21 19.72 14.44
CA VAL A 82 0.84 19.58 15.76
C VAL A 82 1.73 20.78 16.10
N ARG A 83 2.56 21.23 15.15
CA ARG A 83 3.54 22.29 15.38
C ARG A 83 3.03 23.67 14.98
N ASP A 84 2.61 23.84 13.73
CA ASP A 84 2.37 25.19 13.19
C ASP A 84 1.13 25.85 13.83
N ILE A 85 0.04 25.09 13.99
CA ILE A 85 -1.15 25.58 14.73
C ILE A 85 -0.78 25.92 16.18
N HIS A 86 0.12 25.16 16.79
CA HIS A 86 0.55 25.43 18.15
C HIS A 86 1.36 26.73 18.26
N VAL A 87 2.33 26.95 17.36
CA VAL A 87 3.14 28.18 17.29
C VAL A 87 2.24 29.42 17.12
N VAL A 88 1.19 29.32 16.29
CA VAL A 88 0.23 30.41 16.10
C VAL A 88 -0.58 30.69 17.39
N GLN A 89 -0.90 29.65 18.16
CA GLN A 89 -1.69 29.79 19.38
C GLN A 89 -0.88 30.25 20.60
N SER A 90 0.44 30.01 20.66
CA SER A 90 1.24 30.39 21.83
C SER A 90 1.45 31.91 21.94
N GLY A 91 1.41 32.65 20.83
CA GLY A 91 1.51 34.11 20.81
C GLY A 91 2.87 34.70 21.23
N GLU A 92 3.88 33.86 21.49
CA GLU A 92 5.21 34.28 21.95
C GLU A 92 6.22 34.57 20.82
N TRP A 93 5.84 34.31 19.57
CA TRP A 93 6.75 34.34 18.43
C TRP A 93 6.76 35.69 17.69
N ARG A 94 7.84 35.93 16.92
CA ARG A 94 7.95 37.11 16.06
C ARG A 94 6.95 37.04 14.92
N ASP A 95 6.39 38.18 14.53
CA ASP A 95 5.36 38.29 13.48
C ASP A 95 5.75 37.58 12.16
N GLU A 96 7.02 37.63 11.76
CA GLU A 96 7.52 36.99 10.53
C GLU A 96 7.47 35.45 10.59
N GLU A 97 7.77 34.86 11.76
CA GLU A 97 7.77 33.40 11.95
C GLU A 97 6.34 32.85 11.97
N VAL A 98 5.42 33.59 12.59
CA VAL A 98 3.99 33.26 12.63
C VAL A 98 3.41 33.26 11.22
N GLN A 99 3.74 34.26 10.39
CA GLN A 99 3.29 34.29 8.99
C GLN A 99 3.81 33.09 8.19
N LEU A 100 5.08 32.72 8.35
CA LEU A 100 5.64 31.55 7.65
C LEU A 100 4.97 30.26 8.10
N CYS A 101 4.78 30.04 9.41
CA CYS A 101 4.07 28.87 9.94
C CYS A 101 2.62 28.82 9.46
N LEU A 102 1.92 29.95 9.39
CA LEU A 102 0.55 30.00 8.90
C LEU A 102 0.46 29.64 7.41
N VAL A 103 1.39 30.14 6.58
CA VAL A 103 1.45 29.81 5.16
C VAL A 103 1.77 28.33 4.97
N GLN A 104 2.74 27.78 5.72
CA GLN A 104 3.09 26.36 5.67
C GLN A 104 1.92 25.48 6.09
N ALA A 105 1.26 25.80 7.21
CA ALA A 105 0.09 25.08 7.68
C ALA A 105 -1.05 25.09 6.67
N THR A 106 -1.36 26.27 6.12
CA THR A 106 -2.42 26.42 5.12
C THR A 106 -2.11 25.63 3.87
N PHE A 107 -0.86 25.66 3.41
CA PHE A 107 -0.42 24.92 2.22
C PHE A 107 -0.50 23.41 2.41
N SER A 108 0.05 22.88 3.50
CA SER A 108 0.03 21.43 3.79
C SER A 108 -1.40 20.91 4.01
N LEU A 109 -2.26 21.68 4.69
CA LEU A 109 -3.67 21.32 4.85
C LEU A 109 -4.44 21.38 3.53
N LEU A 110 -4.16 22.36 2.66
CA LEU A 110 -4.74 22.41 1.32
C LEU A 110 -4.31 21.21 0.49
N LEU A 111 -3.03 20.81 0.54
CA LEU A 111 -2.54 19.62 -0.13
C LEU A 111 -3.19 18.34 0.37
N LEU A 112 -3.44 18.22 1.68
CA LEU A 112 -4.21 17.11 2.24
C LEU A 112 -5.63 17.05 1.66
N VAL A 113 -6.32 18.19 1.57
CA VAL A 113 -7.67 18.25 0.97
C VAL A 113 -7.64 17.87 -0.51
N VAL A 114 -6.66 18.37 -1.27
CA VAL A 114 -6.47 18.01 -2.68
C VAL A 114 -6.21 16.51 -2.84
N ASN A 115 -5.34 15.94 -2.00
CA ASN A 115 -5.01 14.52 -2.02
C ASN A 115 -6.22 13.63 -1.76
N LEU A 116 -6.96 13.92 -0.68
CA LEU A 116 -8.19 13.20 -0.37
C LEU A 116 -9.21 13.35 -1.52
N GLY A 117 -9.37 14.56 -2.05
CA GLY A 117 -10.23 14.83 -3.20
C GLY A 117 -9.85 14.01 -4.44
N MET A 118 -8.56 13.92 -4.76
CA MET A 118 -8.05 13.11 -5.87
C MET A 118 -8.26 11.62 -5.63
N GLN A 119 -7.94 11.11 -4.43
CA GLN A 119 -8.14 9.69 -4.09
C GLN A 119 -9.62 9.29 -4.19
N PHE A 120 -10.54 10.08 -3.62
CA PHE A 120 -11.97 9.81 -3.74
C PHE A 120 -12.47 9.90 -5.19
N SER A 121 -11.99 10.88 -5.96
CA SER A 121 -12.37 11.02 -7.37
C SER A 121 -11.88 9.85 -8.22
N LEU A 122 -10.64 9.39 -7.99
CA LEU A 122 -10.10 8.22 -8.68
C LEU A 122 -10.86 6.95 -8.32
N LEU A 123 -11.17 6.72 -7.04
CA LEU A 123 -12.01 5.59 -6.63
C LEU A 123 -13.38 5.60 -7.33
N PHE A 124 -14.01 6.78 -7.39
CA PHE A 124 -15.30 6.95 -8.06
C PHE A 124 -15.19 6.66 -9.57
N PHE A 125 -14.15 7.14 -10.24
CA PHE A 125 -13.94 6.90 -11.66
C PHE A 125 -13.56 5.44 -11.97
N ILE A 126 -12.72 4.82 -11.15
CA ILE A 126 -12.38 3.39 -11.27
C ILE A 126 -13.66 2.57 -11.16
N TYR A 127 -14.48 2.82 -10.14
CA TYR A 127 -15.76 2.10 -10.01
C TYR A 127 -16.66 2.30 -11.24
N THR A 128 -16.90 3.55 -11.63
CA THR A 128 -17.90 3.90 -12.65
C THR A 128 -17.48 3.50 -14.06
N TYR A 129 -16.23 3.76 -14.43
CA TYR A 129 -15.76 3.60 -15.81
C TYR A 129 -15.01 2.29 -16.04
N VAL A 130 -14.57 1.61 -14.99
CA VAL A 130 -13.71 0.43 -15.12
C VAL A 130 -14.36 -0.79 -14.50
N VAL A 131 -14.63 -0.78 -13.19
CA VAL A 131 -15.15 -1.95 -12.48
C VAL A 131 -16.56 -2.30 -12.94
N ALA A 132 -17.51 -1.37 -12.88
CA ALA A 132 -18.91 -1.66 -13.20
C ALA A 132 -19.11 -2.16 -14.64
N PRO A 133 -18.51 -1.53 -15.68
CA PRO A 133 -18.58 -2.07 -17.05
C PRO A 133 -17.92 -3.44 -17.20
N SER A 134 -16.77 -3.68 -16.54
CA SER A 134 -16.08 -4.99 -16.64
C SER A 134 -16.93 -6.10 -16.02
N VAL A 135 -17.53 -5.84 -14.86
CA VAL A 135 -18.46 -6.78 -14.20
C VAL A 135 -19.65 -7.06 -15.10
N HIS A 136 -20.26 -6.03 -15.70
CA HIS A 136 -21.38 -6.20 -16.61
C HIS A 136 -21.01 -7.05 -17.85
N VAL A 137 -19.85 -6.82 -18.46
CA VAL A 137 -19.39 -7.60 -19.63
C VAL A 137 -19.23 -9.09 -19.28
N VAL A 138 -18.59 -9.40 -18.16
CA VAL A 138 -18.40 -10.79 -17.71
C VAL A 138 -19.75 -11.45 -17.39
N GLN A 139 -20.66 -10.72 -16.74
CA GLN A 139 -22.01 -11.23 -16.44
C GLN A 139 -22.83 -11.47 -17.69
N ASP A 140 -22.77 -10.58 -18.68
CA ASP A 140 -23.46 -10.72 -19.96
C ASP A 140 -22.92 -11.94 -20.74
N GLN A 141 -21.59 -12.11 -20.82
CA GLN A 141 -20.97 -13.28 -21.43
C GLN A 141 -21.41 -14.60 -20.78
N TYR A 142 -21.45 -14.65 -19.44
CA TYR A 142 -21.90 -15.83 -18.71
C TYR A 142 -23.41 -16.08 -18.88
N THR A 143 -24.21 -15.02 -18.97
CA THR A 143 -25.65 -15.11 -19.23
C THR A 143 -25.92 -15.67 -20.63
N GLN A 144 -25.18 -15.20 -21.64
CA GLN A 144 -25.30 -15.68 -23.02
C GLN A 144 -24.86 -17.14 -23.14
N PHE A 145 -23.79 -17.53 -22.44
CA PHE A 145 -23.37 -18.93 -22.33
C PHE A 145 -24.50 -19.83 -21.81
N HIS A 146 -25.10 -19.46 -20.67
CA HIS A 146 -26.20 -20.20 -20.09
C HIS A 146 -27.41 -20.26 -21.03
N ALA A 147 -27.75 -19.15 -21.69
CA ALA A 147 -28.90 -19.08 -22.59
C ALA A 147 -28.74 -19.90 -23.89
N GLN A 148 -27.50 -20.08 -24.38
CA GLN A 148 -27.24 -20.75 -25.67
C GLN A 148 -26.81 -22.21 -25.54
N VAL A 149 -26.17 -22.59 -24.42
CA VAL A 149 -25.54 -23.90 -24.27
C VAL A 149 -26.34 -24.84 -23.38
N PHE A 150 -27.26 -24.32 -22.56
CA PHE A 150 -28.11 -25.11 -21.69
C PHE A 150 -29.54 -25.13 -22.23
N ASP A 151 -30.23 -26.25 -22.00
CA ASP A 151 -31.66 -26.35 -22.30
C ASP A 151 -32.53 -25.69 -21.22
N ALA A 152 -33.86 -25.73 -21.40
CA ALA A 152 -34.82 -25.16 -20.45
C ALA A 152 -34.81 -25.84 -19.06
N ASP A 153 -34.26 -27.06 -18.97
CA ASP A 153 -34.14 -27.83 -17.73
C ASP A 153 -32.77 -27.59 -17.05
N GLY A 154 -31.90 -26.77 -17.65
CA GLY A 154 -30.56 -26.49 -17.13
C GLY A 154 -29.56 -27.61 -17.43
N ILE A 155 -29.81 -28.45 -18.43
CA ILE A 155 -28.91 -29.52 -18.86
C ILE A 155 -27.96 -28.97 -19.93
N PHE A 156 -26.66 -29.21 -19.73
CA PHE A 156 -25.62 -28.81 -20.66
C PHE A 156 -25.69 -29.61 -21.98
N LEU A 157 -25.67 -28.93 -23.12
CA LEU A 157 -25.72 -29.52 -24.46
C LEU A 157 -24.34 -29.43 -25.16
N PRO A 158 -23.57 -30.54 -25.26
CA PRO A 158 -22.21 -30.52 -25.80
C PRO A 158 -22.11 -30.07 -27.27
N GLU A 159 -23.14 -30.34 -28.07
CA GLU A 159 -23.19 -29.95 -29.48
C GLU A 159 -23.23 -28.42 -29.60
N LEU A 160 -24.08 -27.75 -28.82
CA LEU A 160 -24.18 -26.28 -28.79
C LEU A 160 -22.92 -25.63 -28.25
N TRP A 161 -22.26 -26.23 -27.26
CA TRP A 161 -20.95 -25.74 -26.78
C TRP A 161 -19.88 -25.75 -27.89
N SER A 162 -19.89 -26.78 -28.73
CA SER A 162 -18.91 -26.90 -29.81
C SER A 162 -19.08 -25.82 -30.89
N GLU A 163 -20.32 -25.35 -31.08
CA GLU A 163 -20.72 -24.30 -32.01
C GLU A 163 -20.74 -22.89 -31.39
N TYR A 164 -20.58 -22.78 -30.06
CA TYR A 164 -20.63 -21.51 -29.36
C TYR A 164 -19.41 -20.63 -29.66
N ASP A 165 -19.66 -19.49 -30.32
CA ASP A 165 -18.62 -18.55 -30.76
C ASP A 165 -17.82 -17.95 -29.58
N GLY A 166 -18.44 -17.79 -28.40
CA GLY A 166 -17.83 -17.15 -27.22
C GLY A 166 -16.97 -18.07 -26.35
N ARG A 167 -16.73 -19.33 -26.75
CA ARG A 167 -16.02 -20.33 -25.92
C ARG A 167 -14.62 -19.89 -25.51
N GLU A 168 -13.89 -19.27 -26.44
CA GLU A 168 -12.52 -18.82 -26.20
C GLU A 168 -12.49 -17.69 -25.17
N SER A 169 -13.37 -16.70 -25.31
CA SER A 169 -13.46 -15.60 -24.34
C SER A 169 -13.80 -16.09 -22.93
N LEU A 170 -14.67 -17.08 -22.79
CA LEU A 170 -15.03 -17.64 -21.49
C LEU A 170 -13.88 -18.45 -20.87
N CYS A 171 -13.16 -19.24 -21.68
CA CYS A 171 -12.05 -20.04 -21.18
C CYS A 171 -10.80 -19.22 -20.82
N ILE A 172 -10.68 -17.99 -21.32
CA ILE A 172 -9.61 -17.06 -20.96
C ILE A 172 -9.96 -16.26 -19.68
N LEU A 173 -11.21 -16.28 -19.20
CA LEU A 173 -11.59 -15.66 -17.93
C LEU A 173 -10.67 -16.16 -16.80
N GLY A 174 -10.13 -15.23 -16.01
CA GLY A 174 -9.15 -15.53 -14.96
C GLY A 174 -9.63 -16.55 -13.93
N MET A 175 -10.95 -16.62 -13.71
CA MET A 175 -11.58 -17.55 -12.78
C MET A 175 -11.53 -19.02 -13.21
N SER A 176 -11.27 -19.32 -14.49
CA SER A 176 -11.15 -20.72 -14.97
C SER A 176 -10.00 -21.49 -14.29
N ASN A 177 -8.99 -20.77 -13.77
CA ASN A 177 -7.92 -21.34 -12.96
C ASN A 177 -7.94 -20.72 -11.55
N HIS A 178 -8.70 -21.35 -10.65
CA HIS A 178 -8.86 -20.89 -9.26
C HIS A 178 -7.53 -20.62 -8.53
N LEU A 179 -6.49 -21.43 -8.78
CA LEU A 179 -5.20 -21.26 -8.11
C LEU A 179 -4.51 -19.97 -8.58
N PHE A 180 -4.43 -19.75 -9.89
CA PHE A 180 -3.82 -18.55 -10.46
C PHE A 180 -4.55 -17.29 -10.00
N TYR A 181 -5.88 -17.28 -10.12
CA TYR A 181 -6.72 -16.18 -9.65
C TYR A 181 -6.53 -15.89 -8.16
N SER A 182 -6.57 -16.93 -7.30
CA SER A 182 -6.38 -16.78 -5.86
C SER A 182 -5.00 -16.21 -5.51
N MET A 183 -3.95 -16.59 -6.24
CA MET A 183 -2.62 -16.03 -6.05
C MET A 183 -2.59 -14.53 -6.36
N VAL A 184 -3.25 -14.08 -7.43
CA VAL A 184 -3.25 -12.64 -7.76
C VAL A 184 -4.10 -11.82 -6.80
N ILE A 185 -5.27 -12.30 -6.40
CA ILE A 185 -6.06 -11.64 -5.36
C ILE A 185 -5.28 -11.61 -4.04
N PHE A 186 -4.54 -12.67 -3.71
CA PHE A 186 -3.68 -12.69 -2.53
C PHE A 186 -2.56 -11.64 -2.62
N LEU A 187 -1.88 -11.52 -3.75
CA LEU A 187 -0.86 -10.47 -3.97
C LEU A 187 -1.47 -9.07 -3.82
N TRP A 188 -2.64 -8.84 -4.42
CA TRP A 188 -3.38 -7.59 -4.27
C TRP A 188 -3.71 -7.27 -2.80
N VAL A 189 -4.21 -8.26 -2.05
CA VAL A 189 -4.51 -8.11 -0.62
C VAL A 189 -3.24 -7.79 0.17
N LEU A 190 -2.09 -8.42 -0.15
CA LEU A 190 -0.82 -8.10 0.51
C LEU A 190 -0.38 -6.65 0.26
N LEU A 191 -0.60 -6.12 -0.95
CA LEU A 191 -0.33 -4.71 -1.27
C LEU A 191 -1.19 -3.77 -0.40
N ILE A 192 -2.48 -4.06 -0.26
CA ILE A 192 -3.35 -3.25 0.61
C ILE A 192 -3.01 -3.42 2.10
N VAL A 193 -2.58 -4.62 2.52
CA VAL A 193 -2.14 -4.86 3.90
C VAL A 193 -0.90 -4.04 4.25
N ARG A 194 0.00 -3.76 3.30
CA ARG A 194 1.11 -2.82 3.52
C ARG A 194 0.57 -1.45 3.93
N GLU A 195 -0.38 -0.90 3.19
CA GLU A 195 -1.01 0.41 3.50
C GLU A 195 -1.76 0.40 4.83
N PHE A 196 -2.47 -0.69 5.12
CA PHE A 196 -3.17 -0.85 6.39
C PHE A 196 -2.20 -0.90 7.57
N ARG A 197 -1.05 -1.57 7.43
CA ARG A 197 0.00 -1.64 8.47
C ARG A 197 0.61 -0.28 8.76
N THR A 198 0.89 0.52 7.72
CA THR A 198 1.40 1.89 7.91
C THR A 198 0.39 2.75 8.66
N THR A 199 -0.89 2.64 8.30
CA THR A 199 -1.98 3.38 8.96
C THR A 199 -2.22 2.92 10.41
N GLU A 200 -2.16 1.60 10.68
CA GLU A 200 -2.28 1.04 12.03
C GLU A 200 -1.14 1.47 12.95
N ARG A 201 0.09 1.48 12.44
CA ARG A 201 1.26 1.97 13.19
C ARG A 201 1.03 3.42 13.62
N LEU A 202 0.72 4.30 12.65
CA LEU A 202 0.46 5.71 12.91
C LEU A 202 -0.68 5.92 13.92
N PHE A 203 -1.78 5.17 13.78
CA PHE A 203 -2.89 5.21 14.74
C PHE A 203 -2.46 4.79 16.15
N ARG A 204 -1.72 3.69 16.27
CA ARG A 204 -1.19 3.22 17.55
C ARG A 204 -0.23 4.23 18.18
N ASP A 205 0.61 4.86 17.38
CA ASP A 205 1.59 5.84 17.86
C ASP A 205 0.87 7.10 18.41
N PHE A 206 -0.22 7.54 17.77
CA PHE A 206 -1.09 8.59 18.30
C PHE A 206 -1.78 8.22 19.63
N LEU A 207 -2.16 6.95 19.79
CA LEU A 207 -2.77 6.46 21.04
C LEU A 207 -1.75 6.29 22.17
N LEU A 208 -0.51 5.93 21.84
CA LEU A 208 0.57 5.73 22.81
C LEU A 208 1.17 7.07 23.31
N MET A 209 1.09 8.13 22.51
CA MET A 209 1.59 9.44 22.93
C MET A 209 0.87 9.97 24.18
N PRO A 210 1.60 10.49 25.18
CA PRO A 210 1.01 11.00 26.42
C PRO A 210 0.12 12.22 26.15
N THR A 211 -0.89 12.40 27.01
CA THR A 211 -1.81 13.53 26.92
C THR A 211 -1.27 14.72 27.72
N CYS A 212 -1.20 15.91 27.11
CA CYS A 212 -0.95 17.16 27.83
C CYS A 212 -2.24 18.00 27.97
N SER A 213 -2.34 18.80 29.03
CA SER A 213 -3.49 19.70 29.25
C SER A 213 -3.37 21.00 28.46
N ASN A 214 -2.14 21.46 28.24
CA ASN A 214 -1.84 22.73 27.58
C ASN A 214 -1.04 22.47 26.31
N ASN A 215 -1.31 23.24 25.26
CA ASN A 215 -0.62 23.09 23.97
C ASN A 215 0.90 23.33 24.09
N LEU A 216 1.36 24.17 25.03
CA LEU A 216 2.78 24.46 25.29
C LEU A 216 3.61 23.21 25.63
N GLY A 217 2.98 22.13 26.12
CA GLY A 217 3.66 20.88 26.43
C GLY A 217 3.75 19.90 25.26
N MET A 218 3.25 20.26 24.06
CA MET A 218 3.24 19.35 22.92
C MET A 218 4.62 19.21 22.28
N CYS A 219 5.38 20.31 22.19
CA CYS A 219 6.68 20.35 21.52
C CYS A 219 7.78 20.75 22.50
N GLU A 220 8.88 20.01 22.48
CA GLU A 220 10.12 20.34 23.18
C GLU A 220 11.19 20.71 22.16
N GLN A 221 11.79 21.88 22.30
CA GLN A 221 12.85 22.35 21.42
C GLN A 221 14.21 21.91 21.98
N LYS A 222 14.88 20.98 21.30
CA LYS A 222 16.23 20.50 21.67
C LYS A 222 17.23 20.97 20.62
N GLY A 223 17.74 22.19 20.78
CA GLY A 223 18.62 22.83 19.79
C GLY A 223 17.83 23.30 18.57
N SER A 224 18.20 22.81 17.38
CA SER A 224 17.52 23.14 16.11
C SER A 224 16.34 22.22 15.78
N THR A 225 16.17 21.11 16.50
CA THR A 225 15.12 20.13 16.24
C THR A 225 13.94 20.30 17.21
N CYS A 226 12.74 20.17 16.67
CA CYS A 226 11.48 20.25 17.41
C CYS A 226 10.98 18.83 17.61
N ARG A 227 10.96 18.34 18.85
CA ARG A 227 10.50 17.00 19.20
C ARG A 227 9.08 17.09 19.73
N VAL A 228 8.18 16.25 19.25
CA VAL A 228 6.82 16.20 19.77
C VAL A 228 6.76 15.18 20.89
N VAL A 229 6.53 15.66 22.12
CA VAL A 229 6.61 14.84 23.35
C VAL A 229 5.23 14.43 23.84
N ALA A 230 4.20 15.23 23.58
CA ALA A 230 2.83 14.96 24.01
C ALA A 230 1.80 15.54 23.02
N LEU A 231 0.56 15.05 23.10
CA LEU A 231 -0.56 15.58 22.32
C LEU A 231 -1.72 15.96 23.24
N THR A 232 -2.42 17.05 22.94
CA THR A 232 -3.71 17.31 23.60
C THR A 232 -4.78 16.36 23.09
N SER A 233 -5.81 16.10 23.90
CA SER A 233 -6.92 15.22 23.50
C SER A 233 -7.65 15.72 22.25
N THR A 234 -7.80 17.04 22.12
CA THR A 234 -8.42 17.67 20.95
C THR A 234 -7.58 17.43 19.69
N THR A 235 -6.27 17.71 19.75
CA THR A 235 -5.38 17.47 18.60
C THR A 235 -5.36 16.00 18.21
N ARG A 236 -5.30 15.08 19.19
CA ARG A 236 -5.38 13.63 18.93
C ARG A 236 -6.68 13.26 18.21
N ALA A 237 -7.83 13.77 18.65
CA ALA A 237 -9.11 13.51 18.00
C ALA A 237 -9.13 14.04 16.56
N VAL A 238 -8.60 15.25 16.34
CA VAL A 238 -8.49 15.84 15.00
C VAL A 238 -7.60 14.99 14.09
N LEU A 239 -6.41 14.57 14.54
CA LEU A 239 -5.53 13.71 13.75
C LEU A 239 -6.20 12.38 13.38
N VAL A 240 -6.90 11.73 14.32
CA VAL A 240 -7.61 10.48 14.04
C VAL A 240 -8.75 10.71 13.04
N VAL A 241 -9.58 11.73 13.23
CA VAL A 241 -10.77 11.96 12.40
C VAL A 241 -10.42 12.48 11.01
N VAL A 242 -9.41 13.35 10.89
CA VAL A 242 -9.07 14.02 9.62
C VAL A 242 -8.09 13.20 8.78
N ILE A 243 -7.24 12.39 9.41
CA ILE A 243 -6.18 11.64 8.70
C ILE A 243 -6.46 10.14 8.71
N ILE A 244 -6.59 9.53 9.89
CA ILE A 244 -6.67 8.06 10.00
C ILE A 244 -7.98 7.54 9.42
N VAL A 245 -9.13 8.12 9.78
CA VAL A 245 -10.44 7.63 9.33
C VAL A 245 -10.58 7.67 7.81
N PRO A 246 -10.31 8.80 7.10
CA PRO A 246 -10.35 8.83 5.65
C PRO A 246 -9.39 7.84 4.99
N LYS A 247 -8.15 7.72 5.49
CA LYS A 247 -7.16 6.77 4.96
C LYS A 247 -7.64 5.32 5.08
N VAL A 248 -8.23 4.94 6.21
CA VAL A 248 -8.83 3.60 6.40
C VAL A 248 -10.01 3.37 5.47
N VAL A 249 -10.91 4.34 5.31
CA VAL A 249 -12.08 4.23 4.40
C VAL A 249 -11.62 4.04 2.94
N ILE A 250 -10.63 4.82 2.51
CA ILE A 250 -10.03 4.72 1.17
C ILE A 250 -9.39 3.34 0.98
N CYS A 251 -8.60 2.86 1.94
CA CYS A 251 -7.98 1.53 1.88
C CYS A 251 -9.00 0.39 1.77
N ILE A 252 -10.07 0.41 2.59
CA ILE A 252 -11.11 -0.62 2.56
C ILE A 252 -11.86 -0.59 1.22
N THR A 253 -12.22 0.60 0.74
CA THR A 253 -12.92 0.77 -0.54
C THR A 253 -12.05 0.29 -1.69
N LEU A 254 -10.76 0.66 -1.71
CA LEU A 254 -9.82 0.22 -2.73
C LEU A 254 -9.60 -1.29 -2.71
N MET A 255 -9.52 -1.90 -1.52
CA MET A 255 -9.45 -3.36 -1.38
C MET A 255 -10.61 -4.05 -2.09
N MET A 256 -11.84 -3.63 -1.78
CA MET A 256 -13.06 -4.22 -2.34
C MET A 256 -13.18 -3.98 -3.85
N LEU A 257 -12.92 -2.75 -4.31
CA LEU A 257 -12.96 -2.42 -5.73
C LEU A 257 -11.90 -3.18 -6.52
N GLY A 258 -10.69 -3.31 -5.97
CA GLY A 258 -9.62 -4.02 -6.64
C GLY A 258 -9.86 -5.52 -6.72
N CYS A 259 -10.43 -6.11 -5.67
CA CYS A 259 -10.89 -7.50 -5.75
C CYS A 259 -11.95 -7.66 -6.85
N GLN A 260 -12.98 -6.81 -6.90
CA GLN A 260 -14.03 -6.89 -7.94
C GLN A 260 -13.48 -6.70 -9.35
N TRP A 261 -12.57 -5.75 -9.54
CA TRP A 261 -11.97 -5.46 -10.84
C TRP A 261 -11.10 -6.62 -11.34
N LEU A 262 -10.24 -7.17 -10.46
CA LEU A 262 -9.38 -8.31 -10.80
C LEU A 262 -10.21 -9.56 -11.10
N THR A 263 -11.31 -9.79 -10.39
CA THR A 263 -12.26 -10.88 -10.71
C THR A 263 -12.94 -10.67 -12.05
N ALA A 264 -13.32 -9.44 -12.40
CA ALA A 264 -14.02 -9.13 -13.64
C ALA A 264 -13.10 -9.04 -14.88
N THR A 265 -11.82 -9.40 -14.75
CA THR A 265 -10.88 -9.29 -15.85
C THR A 265 -10.95 -10.49 -16.79
N THR A 266 -11.08 -10.23 -18.10
CA THR A 266 -11.32 -11.24 -19.14
C THR A 266 -10.05 -11.88 -19.71
N SER A 267 -8.86 -11.39 -19.35
CA SER A 267 -7.57 -11.86 -19.85
C SER A 267 -6.51 -11.87 -18.75
N PHE A 268 -5.62 -12.87 -18.79
CA PHE A 268 -4.50 -12.95 -17.85
C PHE A 268 -3.55 -11.75 -17.95
N THR A 269 -3.35 -11.22 -19.16
CA THR A 269 -2.47 -10.05 -19.38
C THR A 269 -3.07 -8.80 -18.74
N ASP A 270 -4.37 -8.61 -18.93
CA ASP A 270 -5.10 -7.48 -18.36
C ASP A 270 -5.11 -7.57 -16.83
N LEU A 271 -5.14 -8.77 -16.27
CA LEU A 271 -5.19 -8.98 -14.83
C LEU A 271 -3.91 -8.44 -14.15
N VAL A 272 -2.74 -8.69 -14.77
CA VAL A 272 -1.47 -8.12 -14.30
C VAL A 272 -1.45 -6.60 -14.48
N MET A 273 -1.85 -6.09 -15.66
CA MET A 273 -1.87 -4.64 -15.93
C MET A 273 -2.81 -3.88 -14.99
N ASN A 274 -3.99 -4.43 -14.72
CA ASN A 274 -4.97 -3.88 -13.80
C ASN A 274 -4.42 -3.84 -12.36
N SER A 275 -3.69 -4.87 -11.93
CA SER A 275 -3.07 -4.89 -10.60
C SER A 275 -2.04 -3.76 -10.41
N ILE A 276 -1.20 -3.49 -11.40
CA ILE A 276 -0.20 -2.41 -11.37
C ILE A 276 -0.89 -1.04 -11.44
N ALA A 277 -1.94 -0.91 -12.24
CA ALA A 277 -2.70 0.33 -12.35
C ALA A 277 -3.32 0.76 -11.00
N MET A 278 -3.74 -0.20 -10.18
CA MET A 278 -4.27 0.11 -8.85
C MET A 278 -3.18 0.49 -7.83
N GLU A 279 -1.96 -0.04 -7.97
CA GLU A 279 -0.82 0.38 -7.14
C GLU A 279 -0.46 1.86 -7.36
N PHE A 280 -0.68 2.38 -8.57
CA PHE A 280 -0.52 3.83 -8.80
C PHE A 280 -1.47 4.67 -7.93
N VAL A 281 -2.69 4.17 -7.67
CA VAL A 281 -3.69 4.88 -6.87
C VAL A 281 -3.28 4.93 -5.39
N THR A 282 -2.62 3.89 -4.87
CA THR A 282 -2.14 3.88 -3.48
C THR A 282 -1.00 4.86 -3.26
N ASN A 283 -0.18 5.14 -4.28
CA ASN A 283 1.04 5.94 -4.15
C ASN A 283 0.85 7.43 -4.56
N ILE A 284 -0.39 7.88 -4.76
CA ILE A 284 -0.66 9.25 -5.22
C ILE A 284 -0.29 10.31 -4.17
N ASP A 285 -0.39 9.98 -2.88
CA ASP A 285 -0.03 10.85 -1.77
C ASP A 285 1.48 11.10 -1.73
N GLU A 286 2.28 10.04 -1.89
CA GLU A 286 3.74 10.15 -2.03
C GLU A 286 4.12 10.94 -3.29
N ALA A 287 3.48 10.67 -4.42
CA ALA A 287 3.75 11.39 -5.66
C ALA A 287 3.49 12.89 -5.55
N LEU A 288 2.37 13.29 -4.93
CA LEU A 288 2.04 14.69 -4.69
C LEU A 288 2.98 15.33 -3.65
N TYR A 289 3.37 14.60 -2.60
CA TYR A 289 4.35 15.05 -1.61
C TYR A 289 5.68 15.42 -2.27
N ILE A 290 6.25 14.49 -3.06
CA ILE A 290 7.54 14.68 -3.72
C ILE A 290 7.49 15.80 -4.76
N SER A 291 6.38 15.90 -5.50
CA SER A 291 6.27 16.79 -6.65
C SER A 291 5.93 18.23 -6.28
N ILE A 292 5.10 18.43 -5.25
CA ILE A 292 4.51 19.75 -4.95
C ILE A 292 5.16 20.39 -3.72
N LEU A 293 5.57 19.60 -2.72
CA LEU A 293 6.07 20.14 -1.46
C LEU A 293 7.51 20.66 -1.60
N PRO A 294 7.81 21.92 -1.22
CA PRO A 294 9.17 22.45 -1.30
C PRO A 294 10.17 21.60 -0.52
N VAL A 295 11.38 21.45 -1.06
CA VAL A 295 12.46 20.62 -0.45
C VAL A 295 12.74 21.04 1.00
N SER A 296 12.68 22.33 1.30
CA SER A 296 12.88 22.85 2.65
C SER A 296 11.81 22.40 3.64
N HIS A 297 10.55 22.23 3.19
CA HIS A 297 9.47 21.74 4.03
C HIS A 297 9.52 20.22 4.15
N ARG A 298 9.90 19.49 3.09
CA ARG A 298 10.15 18.04 3.16
C ARG A 298 11.23 17.68 4.18
N LYS A 299 12.35 18.41 4.20
CA LYS A 299 13.38 18.25 5.24
C LYS A 299 12.82 18.46 6.65
N ARG A 300 11.95 19.45 6.84
CA ARG A 300 11.29 19.68 8.15
C ARG A 300 10.34 18.55 8.54
N VAL A 301 9.70 17.87 7.59
CA VAL A 301 8.87 16.70 7.87
C VAL A 301 9.75 15.53 8.31
N ALA A 302 10.86 15.29 7.61
CA ALA A 302 11.84 14.26 7.95
C ALA A 302 12.55 14.51 9.29
N ASP A 303 12.78 15.77 9.68
CA ASP A 303 13.45 16.13 10.93
C ASP A 303 12.56 16.03 12.19
N ILE A 304 11.27 15.71 12.05
CA ILE A 304 10.33 15.67 13.19
C ILE A 304 10.09 14.25 13.63
N ASN A 305 10.50 14.01 14.88
CA ASN A 305 10.33 12.72 15.54
C ASN A 305 9.36 12.86 16.71
N PHE A 306 8.44 11.90 16.84
CA PHE A 306 7.70 11.73 18.09
C PHE A 306 8.59 11.04 19.11
N VAL A 307 8.63 11.57 20.34
CA VAL A 307 9.38 10.95 21.43
C VAL A 307 8.41 10.22 22.33
N VAL A 308 8.53 8.90 22.39
CA VAL A 308 7.73 8.07 23.30
C VAL A 308 8.67 7.39 24.29
N TRP A 309 8.31 7.45 25.57
CA TRP A 309 9.05 6.79 26.63
C TRP A 309 8.59 5.34 26.74
N LYS A 310 9.49 4.40 26.45
CA LYS A 310 9.20 2.97 26.55
C LYS A 310 10.09 2.35 27.62
N LYS A 311 9.50 1.48 28.43
CA LYS A 311 10.28 0.63 29.34
C LYS A 311 11.16 -0.29 28.51
N ARG A 312 12.45 -0.39 28.86
CA ARG A 312 13.41 -1.29 28.22
C ARG A 312 12.98 -2.75 28.36
N THR A 313 12.19 -3.23 27.40
CA THR A 313 11.80 -4.64 27.28
C THR A 313 12.90 -5.43 26.59
N SER A 314 13.12 -6.68 26.98
CA SER A 314 14.12 -7.54 26.32
C SER A 314 13.87 -7.64 24.80
N SER A 315 14.93 -7.39 24.01
CA SER A 315 14.87 -7.34 22.53
C SER A 315 14.11 -8.52 21.92
N LEU A 316 14.40 -9.73 22.40
CA LEU A 316 13.80 -10.99 21.92
C LEU A 316 12.27 -11.01 21.99
N SER A 317 11.67 -10.43 23.05
CA SER A 317 10.21 -10.44 23.22
C SER A 317 9.51 -9.49 22.24
N ASN A 318 10.15 -8.37 21.91
CA ASN A 318 9.64 -7.41 20.94
C ASN A 318 9.73 -7.96 19.51
N GLU A 319 10.86 -8.57 19.16
CA GLU A 319 11.07 -9.22 17.86
C GLU A 319 10.04 -10.33 17.64
N PHE A 320 9.86 -11.22 18.63
CA PHE A 320 8.86 -12.29 18.54
C PHE A 320 7.43 -11.76 18.35
N ARG A 321 7.06 -10.69 19.07
CA ARG A 321 5.74 -10.05 18.89
C ARG A 321 5.60 -9.40 17.50
N ALA A 322 6.67 -8.87 16.92
CA ALA A 322 6.66 -8.34 15.56
C ALA A 322 6.44 -9.46 14.52
N PHE A 323 7.13 -10.61 14.66
CA PHE A 323 6.89 -11.79 13.84
C PHE A 323 5.46 -12.32 13.99
N GLN A 324 4.94 -12.40 15.22
CA GLN A 324 3.58 -12.82 15.49
C GLN A 324 2.54 -11.93 14.79
N ARG A 325 2.74 -10.60 14.80
CA ARG A 325 1.88 -9.66 14.08
C ARG A 325 1.95 -9.87 12.57
N SER A 326 3.15 -10.02 12.00
CA SER A 326 3.31 -10.29 10.56
C SER A 326 2.65 -11.61 10.15
N ALA A 327 2.79 -12.66 10.96
CA ALA A 327 2.11 -13.94 10.74
C ALA A 327 0.58 -13.79 10.84
N ALA A 328 0.07 -13.00 11.79
CA ALA A 328 -1.36 -12.72 11.88
C ALA A 328 -1.89 -12.00 10.63
N TYR A 329 -1.18 -10.99 10.11
CA TYR A 329 -1.54 -10.34 8.85
C TYR A 329 -1.57 -11.32 7.67
N LEU A 330 -0.59 -12.22 7.58
CA LEU A 330 -0.56 -13.25 6.55
C LEU A 330 -1.78 -14.20 6.64
N ILE A 331 -2.08 -14.70 7.85
CA ILE A 331 -3.24 -15.57 8.09
C ILE A 331 -4.54 -14.86 7.76
N VAL A 332 -4.70 -13.60 8.17
CA VAL A 332 -5.87 -12.78 7.85
C VAL A 332 -5.99 -12.57 6.34
N SER A 333 -4.88 -12.35 5.63
CA SER A 333 -4.88 -12.18 4.18
C SER A 333 -5.35 -13.45 3.46
N VAL A 334 -4.81 -14.62 3.85
CA VAL A 334 -5.24 -15.91 3.30
C VAL A 334 -6.71 -16.18 3.61
N GLY A 335 -7.13 -15.95 4.86
CA GLY A 335 -8.52 -16.10 5.28
C GLY A 335 -9.46 -15.17 4.52
N PHE A 336 -9.04 -13.93 4.26
CA PHE A 336 -9.79 -12.96 3.46
C PHE A 336 -9.94 -13.42 2.01
N VAL A 337 -8.87 -13.92 1.37
CA VAL A 337 -8.94 -14.44 -0.01
C VAL A 337 -9.92 -15.62 -0.11
N ILE A 338 -9.84 -16.57 0.83
CA ILE A 338 -10.78 -17.71 0.89
C ILE A 338 -12.22 -17.21 1.09
N CYS A 339 -12.42 -16.27 2.02
CA CYS A 339 -13.73 -15.68 2.29
C CYS A 339 -14.28 -14.93 1.07
N TYR A 340 -13.45 -14.14 0.40
CA TYR A 340 -13.84 -13.36 -0.76
C TYR A 340 -14.22 -14.26 -1.93
N SER A 341 -13.34 -15.20 -2.30
CA SER A 341 -13.56 -16.12 -3.41
C SER A 341 -14.76 -17.05 -3.18
N GLY A 342 -15.07 -17.40 -1.93
CA GLY A 342 -16.19 -18.30 -1.61
C GLY A 342 -17.54 -17.62 -1.37
N PHE A 343 -17.54 -16.40 -0.81
CA PHE A 343 -18.77 -15.81 -0.25
C PHE A 343 -19.03 -14.35 -0.65
N LEU A 344 -18.00 -13.52 -0.83
CA LEU A 344 -18.19 -12.08 -1.05
C LEU A 344 -18.18 -11.68 -2.53
N GLN A 345 -17.68 -12.56 -3.40
CA GLN A 345 -17.64 -12.30 -4.83
C GLN A 345 -19.06 -12.20 -5.40
N ASN A 346 -19.41 -11.02 -5.92
CA ASN A 346 -20.69 -10.76 -6.58
C ASN A 346 -20.57 -10.66 -8.11
N VAL A 347 -19.41 -11.03 -8.68
CA VAL A 347 -19.15 -10.90 -10.13
C VAL A 347 -19.77 -12.06 -10.90
N LEU A 348 -19.50 -13.30 -10.48
CA LEU A 348 -20.05 -14.53 -11.05
C LEU A 348 -20.61 -15.43 -9.94
N PRO A 349 -21.48 -16.40 -10.27
CA PRO A 349 -21.91 -17.42 -9.33
C PRO A 349 -20.72 -18.14 -8.68
N PRO A 350 -20.85 -18.61 -7.43
CA PRO A 350 -19.77 -19.29 -6.71
C PRO A 350 -19.43 -20.66 -7.32
N ASP A 351 -20.37 -21.28 -8.02
CA ASP A 351 -20.17 -22.55 -8.72
C ASP A 351 -19.92 -22.28 -10.21
N LEU A 352 -18.68 -22.52 -10.65
CA LEU A 352 -18.24 -22.43 -12.05
C LEU A 352 -17.68 -23.77 -12.53
N THR A 353 -18.07 -24.87 -11.87
CA THR A 353 -17.60 -26.22 -12.21
C THR A 353 -17.98 -26.61 -13.64
N ASP A 354 -19.17 -26.19 -14.08
CA ASP A 354 -19.68 -26.31 -15.45
C ASP A 354 -18.70 -25.75 -16.49
N LEU A 355 -18.20 -24.55 -16.27
CA LEU A 355 -17.26 -23.88 -17.16
C LEU A 355 -15.85 -24.48 -17.07
N ALA A 356 -15.41 -24.82 -15.84
CA ALA A 356 -14.07 -25.34 -15.59
C ALA A 356 -13.81 -26.66 -16.34
N GLU A 357 -14.78 -27.57 -16.34
CA GLU A 357 -14.68 -28.86 -17.03
C GLU A 357 -14.55 -28.69 -18.55
N GLN A 358 -15.35 -27.80 -19.14
CA GLN A 358 -15.34 -27.57 -20.59
C GLN A 358 -14.06 -26.86 -21.05
N CYS A 359 -13.56 -25.94 -20.24
CA CYS A 359 -12.35 -25.20 -20.54
C CYS A 359 -11.06 -26.01 -20.33
N GLU A 360 -11.08 -27.13 -19.60
CA GLU A 360 -9.88 -27.98 -19.45
C GLU A 360 -9.37 -28.48 -20.81
N VAL A 361 -10.30 -28.88 -21.70
CA VAL A 361 -9.96 -29.33 -23.06
C VAL A 361 -9.35 -28.18 -23.87
N TYR A 362 -9.96 -26.99 -23.78
CA TYR A 362 -9.46 -25.78 -24.43
C TYR A 362 -8.04 -25.43 -23.95
N HIS A 363 -7.82 -25.38 -22.63
CA HIS A 363 -6.52 -25.10 -22.02
C HIS A 363 -5.45 -26.12 -22.42
N ARG A 364 -5.79 -27.41 -22.49
CA ARG A 364 -4.84 -28.45 -22.90
C ARG A 364 -4.35 -28.24 -24.34
N SER A 365 -5.23 -27.81 -25.25
CA SER A 365 -4.88 -27.55 -26.64
C SER A 365 -4.08 -26.26 -26.85
N HIS A 366 -4.28 -25.23 -26.02
CA HIS A 366 -3.60 -23.93 -26.15
C HIS A 366 -2.32 -23.79 -25.32
N ARG A 367 -2.12 -24.62 -24.28
CA ARG A 367 -0.88 -24.63 -23.49
C ARG A 367 0.32 -25.22 -24.24
N THR A 368 0.07 -26.13 -25.18
CA THR A 368 1.15 -26.65 -26.01
C THR A 368 1.58 -25.55 -26.96
N ALA A 369 2.71 -24.91 -26.66
CA ALA A 369 3.36 -24.04 -27.63
C ALA A 369 3.44 -24.82 -28.95
N GLN A 370 3.11 -24.16 -30.07
CA GLN A 370 3.29 -24.75 -31.40
C GLN A 370 4.72 -25.26 -31.61
N CYS A 371 5.64 -24.74 -30.78
CA CYS A 371 7.02 -25.15 -30.64
C CYS A 371 7.40 -25.40 -29.19
N GLU A 372 7.41 -26.66 -28.78
CA GLU A 372 7.99 -27.04 -27.50
C GLU A 372 9.53 -27.12 -27.64
N ALA A 373 10.18 -25.95 -27.76
CA ALA A 373 11.63 -25.85 -27.67
C ALA A 373 12.05 -26.06 -26.20
N SER A 374 12.09 -27.31 -25.74
CA SER A 374 12.59 -27.63 -24.41
C SER A 374 14.11 -27.46 -24.39
N TRP A 375 14.56 -26.22 -24.24
CA TRP A 375 15.99 -25.87 -24.10
C TRP A 375 16.65 -26.62 -22.94
N TRP A 376 15.89 -27.02 -21.91
CA TRP A 376 16.36 -27.85 -20.79
C TRP A 376 16.55 -29.35 -21.10
N ARG A 377 16.00 -29.92 -22.21
CA ARG A 377 16.21 -31.35 -22.54
C ARG A 377 17.33 -31.63 -23.55
N GLY A 378 18.09 -30.61 -23.98
CA GLY A 378 19.26 -30.82 -24.84
C GLY A 378 19.00 -31.49 -26.19
N SER A 379 17.73 -31.62 -26.61
CA SER A 379 17.34 -32.25 -27.88
C SER A 379 16.81 -31.18 -28.83
N PHE A 380 17.66 -30.76 -29.76
CA PHE A 380 17.36 -29.78 -30.80
C PHE A 380 16.54 -30.42 -31.92
N GLY A 381 15.29 -30.78 -31.64
CA GLY A 381 14.30 -31.12 -32.65
C GLY A 381 13.73 -29.86 -33.32
N MET A 382 14.57 -29.06 -33.98
CA MET A 382 14.16 -27.77 -34.60
C MET A 382 13.32 -27.92 -35.88
N SER A 383 13.12 -29.13 -36.40
CA SER A 383 12.57 -29.34 -37.76
C SER A 383 11.07 -29.09 -37.91
N LYS A 384 10.34 -28.77 -36.83
CA LYS A 384 8.90 -28.50 -36.87
C LYS A 384 8.51 -27.12 -36.33
N CYS A 385 9.47 -26.20 -36.26
CA CYS A 385 9.28 -24.96 -35.52
C CYS A 385 9.37 -23.67 -36.33
N PHE A 386 8.51 -22.71 -35.98
CA PHE A 386 8.46 -21.36 -36.56
C PHE A 386 9.88 -20.76 -36.64
N PRO A 387 10.33 -20.25 -37.80
CA PRO A 387 9.56 -19.90 -39.00
C PRO A 387 9.43 -21.03 -40.03
N TYR A 388 9.98 -22.22 -39.77
CA TYR A 388 9.85 -23.38 -40.64
C TYR A 388 8.45 -23.99 -40.47
N GLY A 389 7.42 -23.22 -40.85
CA GLY A 389 6.14 -23.80 -41.26
C GLY A 389 6.41 -24.86 -42.31
N THR A 390 5.48 -25.79 -42.48
CA THR A 390 5.54 -26.89 -43.47
C THR A 390 5.83 -26.33 -44.87
N SER A 391 7.10 -26.06 -45.18
CA SER A 391 7.53 -25.57 -46.46
C SER A 391 7.71 -26.79 -47.33
N LEU A 392 6.72 -26.99 -48.19
CA LEU A 392 6.77 -27.69 -49.47
C LEU A 392 7.28 -29.15 -49.43
N GLY A 393 6.35 -30.09 -49.59
CA GLY A 393 6.65 -31.40 -50.13
C GLY A 393 5.58 -32.44 -49.80
N ASP A 394 4.69 -32.66 -50.78
CA ASP A 394 3.73 -33.77 -50.95
C ASP A 394 2.30 -33.62 -50.39
#